data_AF-A0A7W1C8E0-F1
#
_entry.id   AF-A0A7W1C8E0-F1
#
_cell.length_a   1.000
_cell.length_b   1.000
_cell.length_c   1.000
_cell.angle_alpha   90.00
_cell.angle_beta   90.00
_cell.angle_gamma   90.00
#
_symmetry.space_group_name_H-M   'P 1'
#
loop_
_entity.id
_entity.type
_entity.pdbx_description
1 polymer ?
#
loop_
_entity_poly.entity_id
_entity_poly.type
_entity_poly.pdbx_seq_one_letter_code
_entity_poly.pdbx_strand_id
1 'polypeptide(L)'
;IEEIARDTDRRSDDDVPAGEVDAEAFKPALSWHARVLAVKTLRAGDSVGYNRRYVAPEAERIAVLGVGYGDGWPYSLSNRGHVLLRGRRVPIRGAVCMDLTMVDATPLPDLEVGEVATLIGSQGGEHQTVAEVGRAADLMSYAVFTGITERVRRRYTEEAHHG
;
A
#
# COMPACT_ATOMS: atom_id res chain seq x y z
N ILE A 1 26.21 -8.92 -53.56
CA ILE A 1 25.58 -9.10 -52.24
C ILE A 1 24.57 -7.97 -52.13
N GLU A 2 23.49 -8.14 -52.88
CA GLU A 2 22.29 -7.30 -52.82
C GLU A 2 21.34 -7.94 -51.81
N GLU A 3 20.43 -7.10 -51.29
CA GLU A 3 19.11 -7.49 -50.78
C GLU A 3 19.05 -8.16 -49.40
N ILE A 4 18.92 -7.35 -48.33
CA ILE A 4 17.90 -7.49 -47.28
C ILE A 4 17.48 -6.05 -46.90
N ALA A 5 16.57 -5.49 -47.68
CA ALA A 5 15.67 -4.44 -47.21
C ALA A 5 14.32 -5.13 -47.00
N ARG A 6 14.06 -5.60 -45.78
CA ARG A 6 12.73 -6.07 -45.36
C ARG A 6 12.27 -5.20 -44.22
N ASP A 7 11.44 -4.24 -44.60
CA ASP A 7 10.14 -4.04 -43.98
C ASP A 7 10.14 -3.92 -42.45
N THR A 8 10.61 -2.78 -41.96
CA THR A 8 10.11 -2.26 -40.68
C THR A 8 8.92 -1.36 -40.98
N ASP A 9 7.75 -1.97 -41.17
CA ASP A 9 6.45 -1.34 -40.90
C ASP A 9 6.48 -0.90 -39.42
N ARG A 10 7.00 0.30 -39.17
CA ARG A 10 6.76 1.02 -37.93
C ARG A 10 5.28 1.39 -37.94
N ARG A 11 4.43 0.47 -37.47
CA ARG A 11 3.18 0.90 -36.88
C ARG A 11 3.53 1.79 -35.71
N SER A 12 3.31 3.09 -35.88
CA SER A 12 3.35 4.06 -34.81
C SER A 12 2.35 3.61 -33.74
N ASP A 13 2.78 3.56 -32.48
CA ASP A 13 1.88 3.38 -31.33
C ASP A 13 0.77 4.45 -31.24
N ASP A 14 0.84 5.48 -32.10
CA ASP A 14 -0.15 6.55 -32.26
C ASP A 14 -1.48 6.11 -32.91
N ASP A 15 -1.58 4.89 -33.46
CA ASP A 15 -2.80 4.38 -34.12
C ASP A 15 -3.71 3.53 -33.22
N VAL A 16 -3.47 3.49 -31.90
CA VAL A 16 -4.48 3.01 -30.95
C VAL A 16 -5.47 4.16 -30.73
N PRO A 17 -6.73 4.07 -31.19
CA PRO A 17 -7.71 5.08 -30.84
C PRO A 17 -7.77 5.12 -29.32
N ALA A 18 -7.48 6.29 -28.74
CA ALA A 18 -7.72 6.57 -27.33
C ALA A 18 -9.23 6.56 -27.11
N GLY A 19 -9.81 5.37 -27.08
CA GLY A 19 -11.17 5.15 -26.63
C GLY A 19 -11.24 5.71 -25.22
N GLU A 20 -12.17 6.63 -25.00
CA GLU A 20 -12.45 7.19 -23.69
C GLU A 20 -12.90 6.03 -22.79
N VAL A 21 -11.94 5.50 -22.01
CA VAL A 21 -12.22 4.43 -21.06
C VAL A 21 -12.93 5.06 -19.88
N ASP A 22 -14.22 4.73 -19.75
CA ASP A 22 -15.00 5.09 -18.57
C ASP A 22 -14.35 4.45 -17.34
N ALA A 23 -13.64 5.26 -16.55
CA ALA A 23 -12.94 4.80 -15.36
C ALA A 23 -13.92 4.28 -14.30
N GLU A 24 -15.17 4.78 -14.29
CA GLU A 24 -16.23 4.28 -13.41
C GLU A 24 -16.69 2.84 -13.78
N ALA A 25 -16.43 2.38 -15.01
CA ALA A 25 -16.75 1.02 -15.42
C ALA A 25 -15.82 -0.05 -14.83
N PHE A 26 -14.66 0.34 -14.29
CA PHE A 26 -13.69 -0.59 -13.72
C PHE A 26 -13.82 -0.71 -12.20
N LYS A 27 -13.94 -1.95 -11.73
CA LYS A 27 -13.92 -2.26 -10.30
C LYS A 27 -12.50 -2.66 -9.86
N PRO A 28 -12.01 -2.16 -8.71
CA PRO A 28 -10.72 -2.59 -8.16
C PRO A 28 -10.71 -4.10 -7.89
N ALA A 29 -9.79 -4.83 -8.53
CA ALA A 29 -9.66 -6.29 -8.39
C ALA A 29 -8.73 -6.73 -7.23
N LEU A 30 -8.02 -5.79 -6.60
CA LEU A 30 -7.04 -6.05 -5.55
C LEU A 30 -7.39 -5.29 -4.27
N SER A 31 -7.34 -6.01 -3.16
CA SER A 31 -7.23 -5.44 -1.83
C SER A 31 -6.04 -6.07 -1.11
N TRP A 32 -5.29 -5.25 -0.37
CA TRP A 32 -4.11 -5.70 0.36
C TRP A 32 -4.25 -5.33 1.83
N HIS A 33 -3.99 -6.30 2.69
CA HIS A 33 -4.27 -6.23 4.10
C HIS A 33 -3.08 -6.75 4.91
N ALA A 34 -2.89 -6.21 6.11
CA ALA A 34 -1.92 -6.68 7.09
C ALA A 34 -2.59 -6.83 8.47
N ARG A 35 -2.04 -7.71 9.31
CA ARG A 35 -2.53 -7.87 10.70
C ARG A 35 -1.75 -7.01 11.67
N VAL A 36 -2.44 -6.50 12.68
CA VAL A 36 -1.83 -5.96 13.89
C VAL A 36 -1.18 -7.10 14.67
N LEU A 37 0.13 -7.04 14.86
CA LEU A 37 0.92 -8.03 15.59
C LEU A 37 1.13 -7.62 17.05
N ALA A 38 1.17 -6.32 17.32
CA ALA A 38 1.33 -5.78 18.66
C ALA A 38 0.74 -4.37 18.73
N VAL A 39 0.31 -3.97 19.92
CA VAL A 39 -0.05 -2.60 20.25
C VAL A 39 0.77 -2.17 21.45
N LYS A 40 1.46 -1.05 21.37
CA LYS A 40 2.38 -0.54 22.40
C LYS A 40 2.10 0.92 22.69
N THR A 41 2.42 1.35 23.90
CA THR A 41 2.40 2.77 24.26
C THR A 41 3.83 3.31 24.22
N LEU A 42 4.03 4.41 23.51
CA LEU A 42 5.22 5.23 23.56
C LEU A 42 5.00 6.38 24.53
N ARG A 43 6.04 6.74 25.27
CA ARG A 43 6.10 7.99 26.03
C ARG A 43 6.69 9.08 25.15
N ALA A 44 6.47 10.33 25.53
CA ALA A 44 7.17 11.46 24.93
C ALA A 44 8.70 11.21 24.97
N GLY A 45 9.37 11.38 23.83
CA GLY A 45 10.81 11.12 23.66
C GLY A 45 11.18 9.68 23.28
N ASP A 46 10.26 8.72 23.33
CA ASP A 46 10.51 7.37 22.82
C ASP A 46 10.59 7.38 21.29
N SER A 47 11.47 6.56 20.72
CA SER A 47 11.63 6.44 19.26
C SER A 47 11.05 5.14 18.72
N VAL A 48 10.55 5.15 17.49
CA VAL A 48 10.00 3.95 16.82
C VAL A 48 10.65 3.68 15.46
N GLY A 49 10.80 2.39 15.14
CA GLY A 49 11.38 1.91 13.89
C GLY A 49 12.90 2.06 13.83
N TYR A 50 13.47 1.82 12.65
CA TYR A 50 14.91 1.95 12.41
C TYR A 50 15.40 3.39 12.41
N ASN A 51 16.66 3.58 12.83
CA ASN A 51 17.40 4.83 12.80
C ASN A 51 16.75 6.01 13.55
N ARG A 52 15.80 5.74 14.45
CA ARG A 52 15.09 6.76 15.24
C ARG A 52 14.51 7.90 14.38
N ARG A 53 14.02 7.57 13.18
CA ARG A 53 13.43 8.56 12.26
C ARG A 53 12.13 9.19 12.74
N TYR A 54 11.58 8.66 13.82
CA TYR A 54 10.44 9.23 14.51
C TYR A 54 10.69 9.13 16.01
N VAL A 55 10.43 10.24 16.68
CA VAL A 55 10.46 10.40 18.13
C VAL A 55 9.10 10.93 18.53
N ALA A 56 8.42 10.24 19.44
CA ALA A 56 7.07 10.61 19.86
C ALA A 56 7.12 11.97 20.57
N PRO A 57 6.37 12.99 20.11
CA PRO A 57 6.33 14.29 20.76
C PRO A 57 5.56 14.22 22.08
N GLU A 58 4.62 13.27 22.19
CA GLU A 58 3.77 13.04 23.34
C GLU A 58 3.54 11.54 23.56
N ALA A 59 2.68 11.20 24.51
CA ALA A 59 2.29 9.81 24.71
C ALA A 59 1.39 9.35 23.55
N GLU A 60 1.86 8.37 22.79
CA GLU A 60 1.15 7.84 21.61
C GLU A 60 0.97 6.33 21.73
N ARG A 61 -0.10 5.81 21.14
CA ARG A 61 -0.33 4.37 20.99
C ARG A 61 0.12 3.96 19.59
N ILE A 62 0.94 2.93 19.48
CA ILE A 62 1.48 2.46 18.20
C ILE A 62 1.02 1.03 17.94
N ALA A 63 0.46 0.79 16.76
CA ALA A 63 0.22 -0.54 16.24
C ALA A 63 1.39 -0.98 15.36
N VAL A 64 1.84 -2.22 15.55
CA VAL A 64 2.85 -2.87 14.72
C VAL A 64 2.13 -3.79 13.73
N LEU A 65 2.28 -3.52 12.44
CA LEU A 65 1.68 -4.29 11.36
C LEU A 65 2.70 -5.29 10.80
N GLY A 66 2.23 -6.51 10.50
CA GLY A 66 3.02 -7.53 9.81
C GLY A 66 3.10 -7.30 8.31
N VAL A 67 3.73 -6.20 7.92
CA VAL A 67 4.05 -5.88 6.53
C VAL A 67 5.24 -4.92 6.49
N GLY A 68 6.16 -5.13 5.56
CA GLY A 68 7.28 -4.23 5.34
C GLY A 68 7.77 -4.22 3.88
N TYR A 69 8.94 -3.62 3.66
CA TYR A 69 9.48 -3.49 2.31
C TYR A 69 9.89 -4.83 1.67
N GLY A 70 10.13 -5.87 2.47
CA GLY A 70 10.35 -7.23 1.98
C GLY A 70 9.09 -7.85 1.36
N ASP A 71 7.91 -7.36 1.72
CA ASP A 71 6.62 -7.75 1.15
C ASP A 71 6.23 -6.90 -0.07
N GLY A 72 7.01 -5.84 -0.36
CA GLY A 72 6.72 -4.86 -1.40
C GLY A 72 6.08 -3.57 -0.90
N TRP A 73 5.90 -3.40 0.42
CA TRP A 73 5.35 -2.15 0.98
C TRP A 73 6.42 -1.05 0.92
N PRO A 74 6.23 0.02 0.11
CA PRO A 74 7.34 0.89 -0.25
C PRO A 74 8.04 1.53 0.96
N TYR A 75 9.37 1.40 1.02
CA TYR A 75 10.17 2.03 2.08
C TYR A 75 10.00 3.56 2.11
N SER A 76 9.76 4.18 0.96
CA SER A 76 9.52 5.62 0.82
C SER A 76 8.26 6.10 1.54
N LEU A 77 7.36 5.21 1.97
CA LEU A 77 6.20 5.56 2.80
C LEU A 77 6.57 5.87 4.27
N SER A 78 7.82 5.66 4.67
CA SER A 78 8.33 6.02 6.00
C SER A 78 7.98 7.47 6.36
N ASN A 79 7.23 7.68 7.45
CA ASN A 79 6.69 8.99 7.89
C ASN A 79 5.82 9.75 6.87
N ARG A 80 5.39 9.12 5.77
CA ARG A 80 4.65 9.77 4.67
C ARG A 80 3.32 9.11 4.35
N GLY A 81 3.28 7.79 4.45
CA GLY A 81 2.10 6.99 4.15
C GLY A 81 1.16 6.83 5.35
N HIS A 82 0.05 6.15 5.08
CA HIS A 82 -0.92 5.74 6.08
C HIS A 82 -1.55 4.41 5.66
N VAL A 83 -2.33 3.83 6.56
CA VAL A 83 -3.18 2.65 6.30
C VAL A 83 -4.58 2.95 6.80
N LEU A 84 -5.57 2.14 6.40
CA LEU A 84 -6.89 2.18 7.02
C LEU A 84 -6.94 1.20 8.18
N LEU A 85 -7.41 1.66 9.34
CA LEU A 85 -7.68 0.82 10.49
C LEU A 85 -9.01 1.25 11.12
N ARG A 86 -9.97 0.32 11.21
CA ARG A 86 -11.39 0.59 11.56
C ARG A 86 -12.00 1.75 10.74
N GLY A 87 -11.66 1.81 9.45
CA GLY A 87 -12.13 2.86 8.53
C GLY A 87 -11.58 4.25 8.85
N ARG A 88 -10.40 4.33 9.48
CA ARG A 88 -9.68 5.59 9.70
C ARG A 88 -8.31 5.52 9.07
N ARG A 89 -7.91 6.59 8.40
CA ARG A 89 -6.53 6.78 7.91
C ARG A 89 -5.61 7.02 9.11
N VAL A 90 -4.71 6.08 9.38
CA VAL A 90 -3.73 6.17 10.46
C VAL A 90 -2.31 6.28 9.90
N PRO A 91 -1.55 7.33 10.24
CA PRO A 91 -0.25 7.61 9.64
C PRO A 91 0.82 6.60 10.06
N ILE A 92 1.76 6.33 9.16
CA ILE A 92 2.98 5.56 9.46
C ILE A 92 3.91 6.41 10.33
N ARG A 93 4.40 5.81 11.41
CA ARG A 93 5.37 6.41 12.33
C ARG A 93 6.71 5.69 12.20
N GLY A 94 7.75 6.44 11.85
CA GLY A 94 9.10 5.93 11.66
C GLY A 94 9.33 5.28 10.31
N ALA A 95 10.44 4.52 10.25
CA ALA A 95 10.82 3.80 9.04
C ALA A 95 9.97 2.54 8.84
N VAL A 96 9.51 2.32 7.61
CA VAL A 96 9.04 0.99 7.17
C VAL A 96 10.23 0.02 7.29
N CYS A 97 10.05 -1.06 8.03
CA CYS A 97 11.06 -2.10 8.24
C CYS A 97 10.95 -3.20 7.17
N MET A 98 11.82 -4.21 7.21
CA MET A 98 11.76 -5.31 6.24
C MET A 98 10.42 -6.04 6.28
N ASP A 99 9.94 -6.34 7.48
CA ASP A 99 8.74 -7.16 7.69
C ASP A 99 7.66 -6.44 8.54
N LEU A 100 7.94 -5.21 9.00
CA LEU A 100 7.08 -4.50 9.95
C LEU A 100 6.85 -3.04 9.55
N THR A 101 5.66 -2.53 9.88
CA THR A 101 5.30 -1.11 9.74
C THR A 101 4.62 -0.66 11.02
N MET A 102 5.04 0.48 11.56
CA MET A 102 4.42 1.07 12.74
C MET A 102 3.47 2.19 12.33
N VAL A 103 2.27 2.20 12.90
CA VAL A 103 1.25 3.21 12.63
C VAL A 103 0.69 3.77 13.92
N ASP A 104 0.25 5.02 13.86
CA ASP A 104 -0.38 5.72 14.98
C ASP A 104 -1.78 5.15 15.27
N ALA A 105 -1.89 4.47 16.41
CA ALA A 105 -3.12 3.89 16.93
C ALA A 105 -3.72 4.71 18.08
N THR A 106 -3.23 5.92 18.33
CA THR A 106 -3.73 6.80 19.40
C THR A 106 -5.25 7.08 19.29
N PRO A 107 -5.82 7.28 18.08
CA PRO A 107 -7.27 7.45 17.92
C PRO A 107 -8.09 6.18 18.15
N LEU A 108 -7.44 5.04 18.41
CA LEU A 108 -8.04 3.71 18.51
C LEU A 108 -7.65 3.05 19.85
N PRO A 109 -8.18 3.53 20.98
CA PRO A 109 -7.75 3.11 22.32
C PRO A 109 -7.94 1.61 22.59
N ASP A 110 -8.94 1.01 21.92
CA ASP A 110 -9.36 -0.38 22.13
C ASP A 110 -8.92 -1.28 20.97
N LEU A 111 -7.87 -0.87 20.23
CA LEU A 111 -7.29 -1.67 19.16
C LEU A 111 -6.63 -2.93 19.74
N GLU A 112 -6.97 -4.08 19.19
CA GLU A 112 -6.51 -5.39 19.60
C GLU A 112 -5.54 -6.04 18.60
N VAL A 113 -4.71 -6.94 19.11
CA VAL A 113 -3.84 -7.79 18.29
C VAL A 113 -4.70 -8.71 17.43
N GLY A 114 -4.32 -8.89 16.17
CA GLY A 114 -5.02 -9.71 15.19
C GLY A 114 -5.99 -8.93 14.30
N GLU A 115 -6.36 -7.70 14.66
CA GLU A 115 -7.17 -6.83 13.81
C GLU A 115 -6.48 -6.54 12.46
N VAL A 116 -7.29 -6.20 11.47
CA VAL A 116 -6.85 -6.05 10.07
C VAL A 116 -6.74 -4.59 9.70
N ALA A 117 -5.56 -4.19 9.25
CA ALA A 117 -5.32 -2.94 8.56
C ALA A 117 -5.43 -3.14 7.05
N THR A 118 -6.10 -2.22 6.36
CA THR A 118 -6.17 -2.20 4.89
C THR A 118 -5.09 -1.27 4.35
N LEU A 119 -4.18 -1.83 3.57
CA LEU A 119 -3.09 -1.13 2.89
C LEU A 119 -3.53 -0.61 1.53
N ILE A 120 -4.37 -1.35 0.81
CA ILE A 120 -5.00 -0.95 -0.45
C ILE A 120 -6.42 -1.52 -0.45
N GLY A 121 -7.41 -0.71 -0.79
CA GLY A 121 -8.83 -1.08 -0.83
C GLY A 121 -9.68 -0.30 0.16
N SER A 122 -10.86 -0.82 0.49
CA SER A 122 -11.87 -0.15 1.31
C SER A 122 -11.97 -0.70 2.73
N GLN A 123 -12.29 0.16 3.69
CA GLN A 123 -12.65 -0.23 5.05
C GLN A 123 -13.54 0.85 5.68
N GLY A 124 -14.68 0.47 6.26
CA GLY A 124 -15.51 1.39 7.06
C GLY A 124 -15.95 2.67 6.34
N GLY A 125 -16.22 2.61 5.03
CA GLY A 125 -16.60 3.77 4.20
C GLY A 125 -15.41 4.58 3.66
N GLU A 126 -14.21 4.38 4.20
CA GLU A 126 -12.96 4.91 3.64
C GLU A 126 -12.40 3.99 2.56
N HIS A 127 -11.65 4.57 1.63
CA HIS A 127 -10.96 3.86 0.56
C HIS A 127 -9.54 4.40 0.39
N GLN A 128 -8.54 3.53 0.30
CA GLN A 128 -7.16 3.86 -0.04
C GLN A 128 -6.79 3.24 -1.40
N THR A 129 -6.64 4.06 -2.43
CA THR A 129 -6.27 3.60 -3.77
C THR A 129 -4.78 3.30 -3.89
N VAL A 130 -4.42 2.41 -4.84
CA VAL A 130 -3.01 2.20 -5.23
C VAL A 130 -2.35 3.49 -5.71
N ALA A 131 -3.10 4.38 -6.35
CA ALA A 131 -2.60 5.64 -6.88
C ALA A 131 -2.25 6.62 -5.76
N GLU A 132 -3.03 6.66 -4.68
CA GLU A 132 -2.68 7.40 -3.46
C GLU A 132 -1.42 6.85 -2.80
N VAL A 133 -1.31 5.52 -2.68
CA VAL A 133 -0.10 4.87 -2.14
C VAL A 133 1.11 5.21 -3.00
N GLY A 134 0.98 5.11 -4.33
CA GLY A 134 2.02 5.48 -5.28
C GLY A 134 2.45 6.93 -5.11
N ARG A 135 1.50 7.87 -5.08
CA ARG A 135 1.79 9.30 -4.87
C ARG A 135 2.50 9.57 -3.54
N ALA A 136 2.09 8.92 -2.45
CA ALA A 136 2.74 9.06 -1.16
C ALA A 136 4.17 8.47 -1.15
N ALA A 137 4.43 7.47 -2.01
CA ALA A 137 5.70 6.78 -2.15
C ALA A 137 6.63 7.35 -3.25
N ASP A 138 6.20 8.37 -4.00
CA ASP A 138 6.83 8.84 -5.25
C ASP A 138 6.99 7.74 -6.31
N LEU A 139 5.95 6.91 -6.48
CA LEU A 139 5.89 5.78 -7.40
C LEU A 139 4.64 5.85 -8.29
N MET A 140 4.75 5.25 -9.47
CA MET A 140 3.57 4.94 -10.30
C MET A 140 2.78 3.77 -9.71
N SER A 141 1.46 3.74 -9.94
CA SER A 141 0.58 2.64 -9.49
C SER A 141 1.08 1.25 -9.90
N TYR A 142 1.59 1.11 -11.13
CA TYR A 142 2.14 -0.15 -11.62
C TYR A 142 3.33 -0.64 -10.80
N ALA A 143 4.23 0.26 -10.39
CA ALA A 143 5.38 -0.08 -9.56
C ALA A 143 4.96 -0.58 -8.18
N VAL A 144 3.85 -0.07 -7.63
CA VAL A 144 3.28 -0.58 -6.37
C VAL A 144 2.72 -1.99 -6.59
N PHE A 145 1.93 -2.21 -7.65
CA PHE A 145 1.35 -3.53 -7.94
C PHE A 145 2.40 -4.60 -8.21
N THR A 146 3.34 -4.33 -9.10
CA THR A 146 4.40 -5.28 -9.47
C THR A 146 5.45 -5.43 -8.37
N GLY A 147 5.48 -4.51 -7.40
CA GLY A 147 6.34 -4.59 -6.23
C GLY A 147 5.89 -5.59 -5.17
N ILE A 148 4.62 -6.03 -5.20
CA ILE A 148 4.09 -7.01 -4.22
C ILE A 148 4.81 -8.35 -4.40
N THR A 149 5.63 -8.72 -3.42
CA THR A 149 6.52 -9.88 -3.55
C THR A 149 5.79 -11.21 -3.35
N GLU A 150 6.51 -12.32 -3.52
CA GLU A 150 5.98 -13.67 -3.30
C GLU A 150 5.72 -13.99 -1.82
N ARG A 151 6.28 -13.22 -0.88
CA ARG A 151 6.01 -13.36 0.56
C ARG A 151 4.53 -13.11 0.88
N VAL A 152 3.86 -12.30 0.06
CA VAL A 152 2.44 -11.97 0.23
C VAL A 152 1.57 -13.09 -0.32
N ARG A 153 0.85 -13.77 0.59
CA ARG A 153 -0.13 -14.80 0.24
C ARG A 153 -1.31 -14.18 -0.51
N ARG A 154 -1.46 -14.53 -1.79
CA ARG A 154 -2.60 -14.14 -2.63
C ARG A 154 -3.81 -15.04 -2.32
N ARG A 155 -4.98 -14.43 -2.19
CA ARG A 155 -6.28 -15.10 -2.07
C ARG A 155 -7.16 -14.63 -3.20
N TYR A 156 -7.57 -15.54 -4.05
CA TYR A 156 -8.49 -15.25 -5.14
C TYR A 156 -9.90 -15.50 -4.65
N THR A 157 -10.75 -14.49 -4.76
CA THR A 157 -12.19 -14.63 -4.56
C THR A 157 -12.80 -14.88 -5.94
N GLU A 158 -13.56 -15.96 -6.08
CA GLU A 158 -14.44 -16.10 -7.24
C GLU A 158 -15.56 -15.06 -7.08
N GLU A 159 -15.51 -13.98 -7.85
CA GLU A 159 -16.74 -13.21 -8.07
C GLU A 159 -17.63 -14.03 -9.00
N ALA A 160 -18.79 -14.45 -8.51
CA ALA A 160 -19.79 -15.11 -9.33
C ALA A 160 -20.08 -14.24 -10.56
N HIS A 161 -19.76 -14.77 -11.74
CA HIS A 161 -20.16 -14.18 -13.02
C HIS A 161 -21.65 -13.85 -12.96
N HIS A 162 -21.99 -12.57 -12.92
CA HIS A 162 -23.35 -12.13 -13.26
C HIS A 162 -23.53 -12.46 -14.75
N GLY A 163 -24.36 -13.47 -15.01
CA GLY A 163 -24.87 -13.77 -16.35
C GLY A 163 -25.92 -12.77 -16.81
#